data_AF-A0A8T5NEN9-F1
#
_entry.id   AF-A0A8T5NEN9-F1
#
_cell.length_a   1.000
_cell.length_b   1.000
_cell.length_c   1.000
_cell.angle_alpha   90.00
_cell.angle_beta   90.00
_cell.angle_gamma   90.00
#
_symmetry.space_group_name_H-M   'P 1'
#
loop_
_entity.id
_entity.type
_entity.pdbx_description
1 polymer ?
#
loop_
_entity_poly.entity_id
_entity_poly.type
_entity_poly.pdbx_seq_one_letter_code
_entity_poly.pdbx_strand_id
1 'polypeptide(L)' 'MPYSEQALFSVDPVSGGSPYGASSVSGPMADRSPTENDIVIARALGKRIAETSKKIAGK' A
#
# COMPACT_ATOMS: atom_id res chain seq x y z
N MET A 1 1.15 -6.06 -5.33
CA MET A 1 1.50 -6.38 -3.93
C MET A 1 1.34 -7.87 -3.70
N PRO A 2 2.33 -8.57 -3.15
CA PRO A 2 2.15 -9.98 -2.81
C PRO A 2 1.25 -10.13 -1.58
N TYR A 3 0.54 -11.26 -1.47
CA TYR A 3 -0.19 -11.66 -0.25
C TYR A 3 0.72 -11.88 0.96
N SER A 4 2.04 -11.84 0.80
CA SER A 4 3.00 -11.93 1.89
C SER A 4 3.09 -10.64 2.72
N GLU A 5 2.50 -9.54 2.26
CA GLU A 5 2.49 -8.28 3.00
C GLU A 5 1.43 -8.32 4.10
N GLN A 6 1.86 -8.46 5.36
CA GLN A 6 0.96 -8.64 6.50
C GLN A 6 0.02 -7.45 6.71
N ALA A 7 0.48 -6.25 6.36
CA ALA A 7 -0.32 -5.03 6.43
C ALA A 7 -1.62 -5.12 5.62
N LEU A 8 -1.68 -5.94 4.55
CA LEU A 8 -2.90 -6.13 3.76
C LEU A 8 -4.04 -6.84 4.51
N PHE A 9 -3.74 -7.52 5.62
CA PHE A 9 -4.74 -8.26 6.40
C PHE A 9 -5.25 -7.50 7.62
N SER A 10 -4.68 -6.33 7.92
CA SER A 10 -5.23 -5.49 8.98
C SER A 10 -6.55 -4.87 8.52
N VAL A 11 -7.55 -4.92 9.40
CA VAL A 11 -8.88 -4.34 9.16
C VAL A 11 -9.30 -3.34 10.25
N ASP A 12 -8.48 -3.17 11.29
CA ASP A 12 -8.70 -2.22 12.38
C ASP A 12 -7.43 -1.38 12.65
N PRO A 13 -7.46 -0.06 12.44
CA PRO A 13 -8.55 0.71 11.82
C PRO A 13 -8.79 0.28 10.37
N VAL A 14 -9.97 0.62 9.82
CA VAL A 14 -10.31 0.37 8.41
C VAL A 14 -9.21 0.92 7.51
N SER A 15 -8.45 0.03 6.88
CA SER A 15 -7.39 0.37 5.93
C SER A 15 -7.74 -0.09 4.52
N GLY A 16 -7.23 0.65 3.53
CA GLY A 16 -7.24 0.24 2.14
C GLY A 16 -6.06 -0.66 1.79
N GLY A 17 -5.90 -0.89 0.50
CA GLY A 17 -4.90 -1.77 -0.06
C GLY A 17 -5.46 -3.12 -0.53
N SER A 18 -4.80 -3.69 -1.53
CA SER A 18 -5.09 -5.02 -2.03
C SER A 18 -3.80 -5.62 -2.62
N PRO A 19 -3.80 -6.92 -2.96
CA PRO A 19 -2.73 -7.52 -3.76
C PRO A 19 -2.47 -6.78 -5.08
N TYR A 20 -3.41 -5.97 -5.58
CA TYR A 20 -3.22 -5.21 -6.80
C TYR A 20 -2.52 -3.86 -6.58
N GLY A 21 -2.52 -3.31 -5.36
CA GLY A 21 -1.89 -2.03 -5.08
C GLY A 21 -2.27 -1.42 -3.73
N ALA A 22 -1.56 -0.37 -3.35
CA ALA A 22 -1.90 0.43 -2.18
C ALA A 22 -3.12 1.31 -2.48
N SER A 23 -4.04 1.42 -1.52
CA SER A 23 -5.15 2.38 -1.54
C SER A 23 -5.47 2.81 -0.12
N SER A 24 -6.32 3.82 0.04
CA SER A 24 -6.78 4.35 1.33
C SER A 24 -8.28 4.57 1.27
N VAL A 25 -8.96 4.48 2.41
CA VAL A 25 -10.42 4.69 2.51
C VAL A 25 -10.71 6.11 3.01
N SER A 26 -11.18 6.99 2.12
CA SER A 26 -11.41 8.41 2.45
C SER A 26 -12.72 8.71 3.18
N GLY A 27 -13.60 7.73 3.38
CA GLY A 27 -14.94 7.96 3.93
C GLY A 27 -15.91 8.60 2.93
N PRO A 28 -17.22 8.66 3.25
CA PRO A 28 -18.25 9.15 2.31
C PRO A 28 -18.13 10.64 1.98
N MET A 29 -17.53 11.44 2.86
CA MET A 29 -17.33 12.89 2.67
C MET A 29 -15.87 13.25 2.38
N ALA A 30 -15.02 12.28 2.03
CA ALA A 30 -13.58 12.45 1.85
C ALA A 30 -12.87 13.08 3.08
N ASP A 31 -13.40 12.78 4.28
CA ASP A 31 -13.01 13.35 5.57
C ASP A 31 -11.98 12.50 6.32
N ARG A 32 -11.63 11.32 5.82
CA ARG A 32 -10.62 10.45 6.41
C ARG A 32 -9.27 10.60 5.74
N SER A 33 -8.26 10.87 6.55
CA SER A 33 -6.86 10.78 6.13
C SER A 33 -6.42 9.32 6.04
N PRO A 34 -5.38 9.01 5.23
CA PRO A 34 -4.77 7.69 5.22
C PRO A 34 -4.32 7.25 6.60
N THR A 35 -4.58 5.98 6.94
CA THR A 35 -4.13 5.35 8.18
C THR A 35 -2.64 5.02 8.12
N GLU A 36 -2.02 4.72 9.27
CA GLU A 36 -0.62 4.25 9.30
C GLU A 36 -0.46 2.98 8.46
N ASN A 37 -1.47 2.10 8.45
CA ASN A 37 -1.44 0.88 7.66
C ASN A 37 -1.43 1.16 6.14
N ASP A 38 -2.22 2.14 5.69
CA ASP A 38 -2.22 2.58 4.28
C ASP A 38 -0.83 3.10 3.88
N ILE A 39 -0.20 3.85 4.77
CA ILE A 39 1.14 4.41 4.56
C ILE A 39 2.20 3.29 4.50
N VAL A 40 2.10 2.28 5.37
CA VAL A 40 2.99 1.10 5.35
C VAL A 40 2.88 0.35 4.02
N ILE A 41 1.65 0.07 3.56
CA ILE A 41 1.41 -0.61 2.27
C ILE A 41 1.94 0.24 1.11
N ALA A 42 1.70 1.57 1.13
CA ALA A 42 2.20 2.48 0.11
C ALA A 42 3.74 2.50 0.04
N ARG A 43 4.43 2.52 1.20
CA ARG A 43 5.89 2.43 1.27
C ARG A 43 6.41 1.10 0.72
N ALA A 44 5.78 0.00 1.10
CA ALA A 44 6.15 -1.34 0.61
C ALA A 44 5.99 -1.44 -0.92
N LEU A 45 4.91 -0.86 -1.47
CA LEU A 45 4.68 -0.83 -2.92
C LEU A 45 5.76 0.00 -3.62
N GLY A 46 6.03 1.20 -3.09
CA GLY A 46 7.04 2.10 -3.62
C GLY A 46 8.42 1.45 -3.67
N LYS A 47 8.83 0.77 -2.59
CA LYS A 47 10.08 0.00 -2.54
C LYS A 47 10.13 -1.06 -3.63
N ARG A 48 9.07 -1.89 -3.75
CA ARG A 48 9.03 -2.96 -4.75
C ARG A 48 9.09 -2.44 -6.18
N ILE A 49 8.37 -1.36 -6.48
CA ILE A 49 8.42 -0.72 -7.80
C ILE A 49 9.84 -0.21 -8.06
N ALA A 50 10.43 0.53 -7.13
CA ALA A 50 11.78 1.08 -7.29
C ALA A 50 12.83 -0.02 -7.53
N GLU A 51 12.78 -1.10 -6.76
CA GLU A 51 13.67 -2.26 -6.95
C GLU A 51 13.48 -2.93 -8.31
N THR A 52 12.23 -3.08 -8.75
CA THR A 52 11.91 -3.68 -10.05
C THR A 52 12.38 -2.80 -11.20
N SER A 53 12.10 -1.50 -11.12
CA SER A 53 12.56 -0.51 -12.10
C SER A 53 14.09 -0.47 -12.17
N LYS A 54 14.80 -0.57 -11.03
CA LYS A 54 16.27 -0.63 -11.02
C LYS A 54 16.79 -1.84 -11.80
N LYS A 55 16.22 -3.02 -11.58
CA LYS A 55 16.59 -4.25 -12.29
C LYS A 55 16.35 -4.14 -13.80
N ILE A 56 15.22 -3.55 -14.20
CA ILE A 56 14.87 -3.35 -15.62
C ILE A 56 15.77 -2.29 -16.27
N ALA A 57 16.10 -1.22 -15.54
CA ALA A 57 16.94 -0.13 -16.05
C ALA A 57 18.40 -0.54 -16.30
N GLY A 58 18.83 -1.72 -15.84
CA GLY A 58 20.20 -2.22 -16.04
C GLY A 58 21.26 -1.41 -15.28
N LYS A 59 20.88 -0.72 -14.20
CA LYS A 59 21.78 0.04 -13.32
C LYS A 59 22.16 -0.73 -12.06
#